data_AF-A0A1M7N3V9-F1
#
_entry.id   AF-A0A1M7N3V9-F1
#
_cell.length_a   1.000
_cell.length_b   1.000
_cell.length_c   1.000
_cell.angle_alpha   90.00
_cell.angle_beta   90.00
_cell.angle_gamma   90.00
#
_symmetry.space_group_name_H-M   'P 1'
#
loop_
_entity.id
_entity.type
_entity.pdbx_description
1 polymer ?
#
loop_
_entity_poly.entity_id
_entity_poly.type
_entity_poly.pdbx_seq_one_letter_code
_entity_poly.pdbx_strand_id
1 'polypeptide(L)'
;MNGFSGYGQTIVFKGQLLNNNSVVKNYTIIINGKPATTDDSGVFTTAISSSASQLTVQPSDKNYIIAYPTGGRVLVPKDPLLLTQIVLEGFQSNSQIKSYLASLAQLKDAAKKGQSETKTLQIKIDSIAASLKKSGYTNDDLRIARERQDGIDLFYPEISSTLQNYILQAQALMIAFKFIGVYAFVNVNALTQYAQTQNGFNQAFEKLYVNYPTYSKKMTDYWDDPSLPKAFEGIADTLIYGIGKNKIVPLNDLKNQINQYFQNLVPEKDKDTLKRQIQSQIAEQVPGITDQLNAMEQRVKQFLNRLKN
;
A
#
# COMPACT_ATOMS: atom_id res chain seq x y z
N MET A 1 -9.03 -69.39 -20.32
CA MET A 1 -8.26 -68.24 -20.83
C MET A 1 -8.35 -67.13 -19.79
N ASN A 2 -7.36 -67.05 -18.90
CA ASN A 2 -7.29 -65.98 -17.89
C ASN A 2 -6.51 -64.82 -18.51
N GLY A 3 -7.20 -63.68 -18.68
CA GLY A 3 -6.60 -62.44 -19.12
C GLY A 3 -5.70 -61.88 -18.02
N PHE A 4 -4.39 -61.83 -18.28
CA PHE A 4 -3.47 -61.06 -17.46
C PHE A 4 -3.67 -59.57 -17.76
N SER A 5 -4.31 -58.87 -16.82
CA SER A 5 -4.30 -57.41 -16.78
C SER A 5 -2.87 -56.95 -16.50
N GLY A 6 -2.17 -56.45 -17.52
CA GLY A 6 -0.83 -55.90 -17.38
C GLY A 6 -0.85 -54.67 -16.48
N TYR A 7 -0.28 -54.79 -15.27
CA TYR A 7 0.02 -53.64 -14.42
C TYR A 7 1.08 -52.78 -15.14
N GLY A 8 0.71 -51.56 -15.52
CA GLY A 8 1.67 -50.61 -16.08
C GLY A 8 2.80 -50.35 -15.10
N GLN A 9 4.04 -50.53 -15.54
CA GLN A 9 5.22 -50.23 -14.70
C GLN A 9 5.27 -48.73 -14.37
N THR A 10 5.53 -48.39 -13.12
CA THR A 10 5.66 -47.00 -12.65
C THR A 10 7.09 -46.68 -12.24
N ILE A 11 7.52 -45.45 -12.45
CA ILE A 11 8.79 -44.90 -11.95
C ILE A 11 8.52 -43.75 -10.98
N VAL A 12 9.49 -43.43 -10.11
CA VAL A 12 9.42 -42.29 -9.20
C VAL A 12 10.00 -41.06 -9.89
N PHE A 13 9.19 -40.02 -10.03
CA PHE A 13 9.65 -38.70 -10.44
C PHE A 13 9.91 -37.83 -9.20
N LYS A 14 11.01 -37.08 -9.22
CA LYS A 14 11.40 -36.15 -8.16
C LYS A 14 11.49 -34.74 -8.71
N GLY A 15 10.85 -33.79 -8.03
CA GLY A 15 10.94 -32.37 -8.37
C GLY A 15 11.20 -31.51 -7.14
N GLN A 16 11.74 -30.32 -7.35
CA GLN A 16 11.97 -29.32 -6.30
C GLN A 16 11.24 -28.03 -6.64
N LEU A 17 10.53 -27.47 -5.66
CA LEU A 17 9.84 -26.20 -5.80
C LEU A 17 10.69 -25.06 -5.23
N LEU A 18 10.87 -24.03 -6.05
CA LEU A 18 11.64 -22.84 -5.72
C LEU A 18 10.78 -21.59 -5.90
N ASN A 19 10.89 -20.61 -5.00
CA ASN A 19 10.36 -19.26 -5.18
C ASN A 19 11.47 -18.27 -4.79
N ASN A 20 11.86 -17.39 -5.71
CA ASN A 20 12.98 -16.45 -5.51
C ASN A 20 14.24 -17.15 -4.94
N ASN A 21 14.64 -18.27 -5.56
CA ASN A 21 15.76 -19.13 -5.15
C ASN A 21 15.66 -19.74 -3.74
N SER A 22 14.53 -19.60 -3.07
CA SER A 22 14.24 -20.24 -1.78
C SER A 22 13.36 -21.46 -1.98
N VAL A 23 13.60 -22.53 -1.21
CA VAL A 23 12.80 -23.75 -1.29
C VAL A 23 11.38 -23.52 -0.76
N VAL A 24 10.38 -24.04 -1.46
CA VAL A 24 8.98 -23.95 -1.05
C VAL A 24 8.59 -25.25 -0.33
N LYS A 25 8.44 -25.16 0.99
CA LYS A 25 8.19 -26.31 1.88
C LYS A 25 6.70 -26.50 2.13
N ASN A 26 6.29 -27.75 2.40
CA ASN A 26 4.92 -28.10 2.79
C ASN A 26 3.85 -27.57 1.82
N TYR A 27 4.19 -27.47 0.54
CA TYR A 27 3.30 -26.97 -0.50
C TYR A 27 2.85 -28.12 -1.39
N THR A 28 1.56 -28.14 -1.72
CA THR A 28 1.00 -29.14 -2.60
C THR A 28 1.06 -28.65 -4.04
N ILE A 29 1.60 -29.47 -4.93
CA ILE A 29 1.57 -29.25 -6.38
C ILE A 29 0.79 -30.38 -7.03
N ILE A 30 0.08 -30.07 -8.11
CA ILE A 30 -0.70 -31.04 -8.88
C ILE A 30 0.13 -31.50 -10.08
N ILE A 31 0.49 -32.78 -10.11
CA ILE A 31 1.25 -33.44 -11.18
C ILE A 31 0.31 -34.37 -11.94
N ASN A 32 0.01 -34.07 -13.22
CA ASN A 32 -0.96 -34.82 -14.04
C ASN A 32 -2.30 -35.07 -13.32
N GLY A 33 -2.80 -34.05 -12.59
CA GLY A 33 -4.05 -34.13 -11.83
C GLY A 33 -3.94 -34.81 -10.45
N LYS A 34 -2.76 -35.27 -10.03
CA LYS A 34 -2.54 -35.89 -8.72
C LYS A 34 -1.73 -34.97 -7.80
N PRO A 35 -2.12 -34.81 -6.53
CA PRO A 35 -1.36 -34.00 -5.58
C PRO A 35 -0.03 -34.66 -5.22
N ALA A 36 1.00 -33.84 -5.05
CA ALA A 36 2.28 -34.19 -4.45
C ALA A 36 2.72 -33.03 -3.55
N THR A 37 3.12 -33.31 -2.32
CA THR A 37 3.49 -32.28 -1.34
C THR A 37 5.00 -32.26 -1.16
N THR A 38 5.57 -31.06 -1.06
CA THR A 38 7.00 -30.88 -0.80
C THR A 38 7.35 -31.11 0.66
N ASP A 39 8.53 -31.69 0.89
CA ASP A 39 9.14 -31.83 2.21
C ASP A 39 9.87 -30.54 2.66
N ASP A 40 10.61 -30.63 3.76
CA ASP A 40 11.40 -29.52 4.33
C ASP A 40 12.57 -29.04 3.46
N SER A 41 12.95 -29.83 2.45
CA SER A 41 13.94 -29.48 1.43
C SER A 41 13.31 -28.91 0.15
N GLY A 42 11.97 -28.77 0.13
CA GLY A 42 11.19 -28.32 -1.01
C GLY A 42 11.06 -29.38 -2.10
N VAL A 43 11.36 -30.65 -1.80
CA VAL A 43 11.32 -31.76 -2.76
C VAL A 43 10.02 -32.52 -2.63
N PHE A 44 9.39 -32.84 -3.76
CA PHE A 44 8.26 -33.75 -3.82
C PHE A 44 8.61 -34.99 -4.64
N THR A 45 7.91 -36.09 -4.36
CA THR A 45 8.02 -37.33 -5.12
C THR A 45 6.64 -37.78 -5.57
N THR A 46 6.53 -38.28 -6.80
CA THR A 46 5.27 -38.85 -7.31
C THR A 46 5.54 -40.03 -8.23
N ALA A 47 4.65 -41.01 -8.20
CA ALA A 47 4.71 -42.16 -9.09
C ALA A 47 4.07 -41.81 -10.45
N ILE A 48 4.83 -42.02 -11.52
CA ILE A 48 4.39 -41.77 -12.91
C ILE A 48 4.54 -43.04 -13.75
N SER A 49 3.85 -43.11 -14.90
CA SER A 49 4.05 -44.20 -15.86
C SER A 49 5.50 -44.24 -16.33
N SER A 50 6.10 -45.42 -16.45
CA SER A 50 7.46 -45.59 -16.99
C SER A 50 7.60 -45.11 -18.45
N SER A 51 6.48 -45.03 -19.18
CA SER A 51 6.41 -44.51 -20.55
C SER A 51 6.20 -43.00 -20.64
N ALA A 52 6.03 -42.28 -19.51
CA ALA A 52 5.80 -40.84 -19.54
C ALA A 52 7.08 -40.08 -19.89
N SER A 53 7.04 -39.29 -20.97
CA SER A 53 8.14 -38.40 -21.36
C SER A 53 7.93 -36.96 -20.88
N GLN A 54 6.69 -36.60 -20.52
CA GLN A 54 6.29 -35.26 -20.12
C GLN A 54 5.22 -35.31 -19.04
N LEU A 55 5.28 -34.36 -18.11
CA LEU A 55 4.33 -34.15 -17.03
C LEU A 55 3.75 -32.74 -17.14
N THR A 56 2.49 -32.59 -16.73
CA THR A 56 1.85 -31.29 -16.49
C THR A 56 1.90 -31.02 -14.99
N VAL A 57 2.41 -29.85 -14.61
CA VAL A 57 2.48 -29.35 -13.24
C VAL A 57 1.62 -28.11 -13.09
N GLN A 58 0.85 -28.06 -12.01
CA GLN A 58 -0.03 -26.94 -11.68
C GLN A 58 0.05 -26.65 -10.17
N PRO A 59 0.04 -25.39 -9.74
CA PRO A 59 -0.09 -25.03 -8.32
C PRO A 59 -1.40 -25.61 -7.75
N SER A 60 -1.43 -25.99 -6.47
CA SER A 60 -2.69 -26.46 -5.84
C SER A 60 -3.66 -25.34 -5.48
N ASP A 61 -3.17 -24.11 -5.44
CA ASP A 61 -3.93 -22.92 -5.06
C ASP A 61 -3.58 -21.72 -5.95
N LYS A 62 -4.22 -20.57 -5.68
CA LYS A 62 -3.95 -19.31 -6.39
C LYS A 62 -2.86 -18.45 -5.73
N ASN A 63 -2.06 -19.01 -4.81
CA ASN A 63 -0.97 -18.26 -4.21
C ASN A 63 0.22 -18.14 -5.19
N TYR A 64 0.37 -19.13 -6.07
CA TYR A 64 1.48 -19.22 -7.01
C TYR A 64 1.02 -19.48 -8.45
N ILE A 65 1.92 -19.18 -9.38
CA ILE A 65 1.93 -19.68 -10.75
C ILE A 65 3.24 -20.42 -11.03
N ILE A 66 3.28 -21.25 -12.07
CA ILE A 66 4.53 -21.83 -12.56
C ILE A 66 5.25 -20.81 -13.44
N ALA A 67 6.33 -20.22 -12.92
CA ALA A 67 7.22 -19.35 -13.70
C ALA A 67 8.14 -20.16 -14.61
N TYR A 68 8.61 -21.33 -14.14
CA TYR A 68 9.41 -22.26 -14.94
C TYR A 68 9.15 -23.72 -14.53
N PRO A 69 9.09 -24.68 -15.47
CA PRO A 69 9.09 -24.46 -16.92
C PRO A 69 7.79 -23.81 -17.40
N THR A 70 7.90 -22.98 -18.44
CA THR A 70 6.78 -22.19 -18.95
C THR A 70 5.61 -23.07 -19.37
N GLY A 71 4.39 -22.70 -18.97
CA GLY A 71 3.17 -23.46 -19.24
C GLY A 71 3.03 -24.74 -18.42
N GLY A 72 3.85 -24.92 -17.38
CA GLY A 72 3.74 -26.04 -16.45
C GLY A 72 4.01 -27.40 -17.10
N ARG A 73 4.86 -27.43 -18.14
CA ARG A 73 5.21 -28.68 -18.84
C ARG A 73 6.63 -29.08 -18.52
N VAL A 74 6.78 -30.18 -17.79
CA VAL A 74 8.07 -30.69 -17.31
C VAL A 74 8.44 -31.93 -18.10
N LEU A 75 9.67 -31.98 -18.61
CA LEU A 75 10.20 -33.20 -19.23
C LEU A 75 10.66 -34.16 -18.13
N VAL A 76 10.37 -35.45 -18.31
CA VAL A 76 10.83 -36.50 -17.39
C VAL A 76 12.31 -36.77 -17.69
N PRO A 77 13.22 -36.59 -16.71
CA PRO A 77 14.64 -36.88 -16.93
C PRO A 77 14.84 -38.38 -17.18
N LYS A 78 15.79 -38.70 -18.07
CA LYS A 78 16.15 -40.11 -18.34
C LYS A 78 16.82 -40.77 -17.13
N ASP A 79 17.57 -39.98 -16.36
CA ASP A 79 18.16 -40.41 -15.10
C ASP A 79 17.19 -40.12 -13.94
N PRO A 80 16.65 -41.14 -13.24
CA PRO A 80 15.70 -40.97 -12.15
C PRO A 80 16.32 -40.38 -10.88
N LEU A 81 17.64 -40.21 -10.82
CA LEU A 81 18.32 -39.55 -9.71
C LEU A 81 18.31 -38.02 -9.83
N LEU A 82 18.01 -37.48 -11.02
CA LEU A 82 17.99 -36.03 -11.26
C LEU A 82 16.74 -35.39 -10.66
N LEU A 83 16.96 -34.24 -10.02
CA LEU A 83 15.92 -33.41 -9.44
C LEU A 83 15.50 -32.33 -10.43
N THR A 84 14.26 -32.35 -10.88
CA THR A 84 13.77 -31.30 -11.79
C THR A 84 13.31 -30.08 -11.00
N GLN A 85 13.89 -28.92 -11.30
CA GLN A 85 13.50 -27.66 -10.66
C GLN A 85 12.26 -27.06 -11.31
N ILE A 86 11.31 -26.65 -10.47
CA ILE A 86 10.10 -25.93 -10.85
C ILE A 86 10.09 -24.63 -10.06
N VAL A 87 10.09 -23.51 -10.76
CA VAL A 87 10.09 -22.17 -10.16
C VAL A 87 8.66 -21.66 -10.10
N LEU A 88 8.23 -21.29 -8.90
CA LEU A 88 6.99 -20.62 -8.60
C LEU A 88 7.23 -19.11 -8.53
N GLU A 89 6.23 -18.35 -8.98
CA GLU A 89 6.14 -16.90 -8.75
C GLU A 89 4.80 -16.60 -8.08
N GLY A 90 4.76 -15.62 -7.20
CA GLY A 90 3.52 -15.20 -6.55
C GLY A 90 2.50 -14.74 -7.60
N PHE A 91 1.27 -15.23 -7.51
CA PHE A 91 0.22 -14.95 -8.50
C PHE A 91 -0.06 -13.44 -8.65
N GLN A 92 0.08 -12.66 -7.58
CA GLN A 92 -0.12 -11.19 -7.64
C GLN A 92 1.16 -10.42 -7.99
N SER A 93 2.34 -11.03 -7.84
CA SER A 93 3.63 -10.37 -8.08
C SER A 93 4.15 -10.53 -9.51
N ASN A 94 3.43 -11.27 -10.37
CA ASN A 94 3.90 -11.64 -11.70
C ASN A 94 4.32 -10.43 -12.56
N SER A 95 5.54 -10.46 -13.09
CA SER A 95 6.05 -9.37 -13.94
C SER A 95 5.18 -9.08 -15.18
N GLN A 96 4.49 -10.09 -15.72
CA GLN A 96 3.57 -9.93 -16.84
C GLN A 96 2.24 -9.27 -16.41
N ILE A 97 1.71 -9.55 -15.21
CA ILE A 97 0.52 -8.84 -14.70
C ILE A 97 0.82 -7.35 -14.50
N LYS A 98 2.00 -7.01 -13.98
CA LYS A 98 2.45 -5.60 -13.87
C LYS A 98 2.54 -4.94 -15.24
N SER A 99 3.12 -5.64 -16.22
CA SER A 99 3.23 -5.14 -17.61
C SER A 99 1.87 -4.97 -18.30
N TYR A 100 0.92 -5.86 -18.01
CA TYR A 100 -0.48 -5.79 -18.46
C TYR A 100 -1.16 -4.52 -17.92
N LEU A 101 -1.11 -4.32 -16.60
CA LEU A 101 -1.71 -3.16 -15.94
C LEU A 101 -1.09 -1.83 -16.40
N ALA A 102 0.23 -1.77 -16.53
CA ALA A 102 0.92 -0.59 -17.06
C ALA A 102 0.49 -0.25 -18.51
N SER A 103 0.31 -1.27 -19.35
CA SER A 103 -0.15 -1.07 -20.73
C SER A 103 -1.61 -0.60 -20.78
N LEU A 104 -2.47 -1.08 -19.88
CA LEU A 104 -3.84 -0.58 -19.73
C LEU A 104 -3.87 0.90 -19.30
N ALA A 105 -3.01 1.31 -18.36
CA ALA A 105 -2.89 2.70 -17.94
C ALA A 105 -2.45 3.60 -19.11
N GLN A 106 -1.45 3.17 -19.89
CA GLN A 106 -1.02 3.87 -21.11
C GLN A 106 -2.14 4.01 -22.13
N LEU A 107 -2.94 2.96 -22.34
CA LEU A 107 -4.09 3.01 -23.25
C LEU A 107 -5.14 4.03 -22.77
N LYS A 108 -5.45 4.05 -21.47
CA LYS A 108 -6.40 5.00 -20.86
C LYS A 108 -5.96 6.45 -21.06
N ASP A 109 -4.66 6.72 -20.89
CA ASP A 109 -4.10 8.06 -21.10
C ASP A 109 -4.04 8.46 -22.58
N ALA A 110 -3.65 7.55 -23.47
CA ALA A 110 -3.64 7.76 -24.90
C ALA A 110 -5.05 8.07 -25.43
N ALA A 111 -6.06 7.35 -24.94
CA ALA A 111 -7.46 7.57 -25.29
C ALA A 111 -7.96 8.95 -24.82
N LYS A 112 -7.63 9.37 -23.59
CA LYS A 112 -7.97 10.72 -23.08
C LYS A 112 -7.33 11.85 -23.91
N LYS A 113 -6.12 11.60 -24.45
CA LYS A 113 -5.36 12.57 -25.25
C LYS A 113 -5.66 12.51 -26.75
N GLY A 114 -6.57 11.63 -27.20
CA GLY A 114 -6.92 11.47 -28.61
C GLY A 114 -5.78 10.94 -29.49
N GLN A 115 -4.84 10.18 -28.92
CA GLN A 115 -3.68 9.67 -29.65
C GLN A 115 -4.03 8.48 -30.56
N SER A 116 -3.38 8.39 -31.72
CA SER A 116 -3.62 7.36 -32.76
C SER A 116 -3.03 5.98 -32.43
N GLU A 117 -2.15 5.88 -31.42
CA GLU A 117 -1.42 4.66 -31.06
C GLU A 117 -2.25 3.63 -30.26
N THR A 118 -3.52 3.92 -29.98
CA THR A 118 -4.43 3.07 -29.19
C THR A 118 -4.56 1.65 -29.75
N LYS A 119 -4.53 1.48 -31.07
CA LYS A 119 -4.60 0.15 -31.73
C LYS A 119 -3.36 -0.71 -31.43
N THR A 120 -2.17 -0.11 -31.44
CA THR A 120 -0.91 -0.81 -31.13
C THR A 120 -0.86 -1.23 -29.67
N LEU A 121 -1.31 -0.35 -28.76
CA LEU A 121 -1.42 -0.66 -27.33
C LEU A 121 -2.42 -1.78 -27.07
N GLN A 122 -3.56 -1.80 -27.76
CA GLN A 122 -4.56 -2.87 -27.63
C GLN A 122 -3.98 -4.24 -28.03
N ILE A 123 -3.27 -4.31 -29.16
CA ILE A 123 -2.62 -5.56 -29.60
C ILE A 123 -1.60 -6.05 -28.56
N LYS A 124 -0.84 -5.14 -27.95
CA LYS A 124 0.11 -5.48 -26.88
C LYS A 124 -0.61 -6.03 -25.64
N ILE A 125 -1.70 -5.39 -25.21
CA ILE A 125 -2.53 -5.83 -24.08
C ILE A 125 -3.08 -7.24 -24.34
N ASP A 126 -3.63 -7.49 -25.53
CA ASP A 126 -4.21 -8.78 -25.89
C ASP A 126 -3.15 -9.90 -25.90
N SER A 127 -1.94 -9.59 -26.39
CA SER A 127 -0.79 -10.50 -26.36
C SER A 127 -0.37 -10.87 -24.94
N ILE A 128 -0.25 -9.88 -24.04
CA ILE A 128 0.10 -10.13 -22.63
C ILE A 128 -1.02 -10.94 -21.94
N ALA A 129 -2.29 -10.59 -22.17
CA ALA A 129 -3.42 -11.33 -21.62
C ALA A 129 -3.45 -12.78 -22.10
N ALA A 130 -3.13 -13.05 -23.37
CA ALA A 130 -3.01 -14.40 -23.90
C ALA A 130 -1.85 -15.19 -23.24
N SER A 131 -0.71 -14.55 -22.95
CA SER A 131 0.37 -15.17 -22.18
C SER A 131 -0.05 -15.49 -20.75
N LEU A 132 -0.70 -14.54 -20.07
CA LEU A 132 -1.19 -14.73 -18.70
C LEU A 132 -2.19 -15.89 -18.62
N LYS A 133 -3.09 -16.03 -19.60
CA LYS A 133 -4.00 -17.17 -19.70
C LYS A 133 -3.28 -18.51 -19.82
N LYS A 134 -2.18 -18.58 -20.58
CA LYS A 134 -1.33 -19.78 -20.67
C LYS A 134 -0.64 -20.11 -19.34
N SER A 135 -0.40 -19.10 -18.50
CA SER A 135 0.18 -19.24 -17.16
C SER A 135 -0.87 -19.53 -16.08
N GLY A 136 -2.15 -19.63 -16.43
CA GLY A 136 -3.24 -20.02 -15.52
C GLY A 136 -4.16 -18.90 -15.05
N TYR A 137 -3.99 -17.65 -15.53
CA TYR A 137 -4.90 -16.55 -15.19
C TYR A 137 -6.22 -16.66 -15.97
N THR A 138 -7.33 -16.43 -15.29
CA THR A 138 -8.65 -16.30 -15.91
C THR A 138 -8.95 -14.85 -16.28
N ASN A 139 -9.97 -14.62 -17.10
CA ASN A 139 -10.47 -13.25 -17.35
C ASN A 139 -10.90 -12.56 -16.05
N ASP A 140 -11.43 -13.31 -15.09
CA ASP A 140 -11.87 -12.76 -13.81
C ASP A 140 -10.67 -12.30 -12.96
N ASP A 141 -9.57 -13.06 -12.96
CA ASP A 141 -8.33 -12.66 -12.29
C ASP A 141 -7.76 -11.36 -12.88
N LEU A 142 -7.78 -11.22 -14.20
CA LEU A 142 -7.35 -9.99 -14.88
C LEU A 142 -8.26 -8.80 -14.56
N ARG A 143 -9.58 -9.04 -14.46
CA ARG A 143 -10.56 -8.03 -14.05
C ARG A 143 -10.31 -7.57 -12.62
N ILE A 144 -10.14 -8.50 -11.68
CA ILE A 144 -9.85 -8.20 -10.27
C ILE A 144 -8.53 -7.43 -10.13
N ALA A 145 -7.47 -7.85 -10.83
CA ALA A 145 -6.19 -7.15 -10.82
C ALA A 145 -6.33 -5.71 -11.33
N ARG A 146 -7.12 -5.52 -12.38
CA ARG A 146 -7.44 -4.18 -12.91
C ARG A 146 -8.23 -3.35 -11.91
N GLU A 147 -9.28 -3.90 -11.31
CA GLU A 147 -10.12 -3.18 -10.33
C GLU A 147 -9.31 -2.72 -9.11
N ARG A 148 -8.38 -3.57 -8.64
CA ARG A 148 -7.42 -3.21 -7.60
C ARG A 148 -6.52 -2.06 -8.03
N GLN A 149 -5.91 -2.15 -9.21
CA GLN A 149 -5.04 -1.08 -9.72
C GLN A 149 -5.80 0.24 -9.92
N ASP A 150 -7.00 0.21 -10.52
CA ASP A 150 -7.85 1.39 -10.67
C ASP A 150 -8.21 1.99 -9.29
N GLY A 151 -8.41 1.15 -8.28
CA GLY A 151 -8.60 1.56 -6.88
C GLY A 151 -7.37 2.23 -6.28
N ILE A 152 -6.18 1.64 -6.47
CA ILE A 152 -4.90 2.23 -6.04
C ILE A 152 -4.67 3.58 -6.71
N ASP A 153 -4.84 3.67 -8.03
CA ASP A 153 -4.65 4.89 -8.81
C ASP A 153 -5.60 6.02 -8.38
N LEU A 154 -6.79 5.66 -7.91
CA LEU A 154 -7.78 6.62 -7.41
C LEU A 154 -7.45 7.09 -5.99
N PHE A 155 -7.18 6.16 -5.07
CA PHE A 155 -7.10 6.47 -3.64
C PHE A 155 -5.69 6.80 -3.15
N TYR A 156 -4.62 6.28 -3.77
CA TYR A 156 -3.25 6.61 -3.37
C TYR A 156 -2.99 8.14 -3.41
N PRO A 157 -3.30 8.86 -4.50
CA PRO A 157 -3.08 10.31 -4.54
C PRO A 157 -3.91 11.05 -3.49
N GLU A 158 -5.14 10.61 -3.25
CA GLU A 158 -6.06 11.24 -2.29
C GLU A 158 -5.57 11.08 -0.84
N ILE A 159 -5.15 9.87 -0.46
CA ILE A 159 -4.58 9.55 0.84
C ILE A 159 -3.28 10.33 1.06
N SER A 160 -2.39 10.29 0.07
CA SER A 160 -1.10 11.01 0.10
C SER A 160 -1.31 12.51 0.31
N SER A 161 -2.17 13.13 -0.51
CA SER A 161 -2.49 14.55 -0.43
C SER A 161 -3.11 14.91 0.93
N THR A 162 -4.03 14.08 1.45
CA THR A 162 -4.71 14.36 2.72
C THR A 162 -3.73 14.34 3.91
N LEU A 163 -2.87 13.32 3.99
CA LEU A 163 -1.85 13.24 5.05
C LEU A 163 -0.83 14.37 4.96
N GLN A 164 -0.31 14.65 3.76
CA GLN A 164 0.67 15.72 3.55
C GLN A 164 0.08 17.10 3.86
N ASN A 165 -1.15 17.36 3.42
CA ASN A 165 -1.83 18.62 3.70
C ASN A 165 -2.11 18.78 5.20
N TYR A 166 -2.48 17.72 5.92
CA TYR A 166 -2.63 17.80 7.38
C TYR A 166 -1.35 18.29 8.06
N ILE A 167 -0.21 17.65 7.77
CA ILE A 167 1.09 18.03 8.35
C ILE A 167 1.45 19.46 8.00
N LEU A 168 1.33 19.82 6.72
CA LEU A 168 1.65 21.16 6.22
C LEU A 168 0.84 22.24 6.94
N GLN A 169 -0.49 22.06 7.04
CA GLN A 169 -1.36 23.05 7.68
C GLN A 169 -1.13 23.12 9.19
N ALA A 170 -0.83 21.99 9.85
CA ALA A 170 -0.49 21.97 11.27
C ALA A 170 0.84 22.70 11.55
N GLN A 171 1.87 22.46 10.74
CA GLN A 171 3.16 23.18 10.84
C GLN A 171 2.98 24.67 10.57
N ALA A 172 2.19 25.05 9.56
CA ALA A 172 1.86 26.45 9.27
C ALA A 172 1.16 27.13 10.45
N LEU A 173 0.24 26.43 11.12
CA LEU A 173 -0.42 26.92 12.33
C LEU A 173 0.56 27.09 13.50
N MET A 174 1.52 26.18 13.69
CA MET A 174 2.56 26.32 14.73
C MET A 174 3.45 27.55 14.47
N ILE A 175 3.82 27.79 13.21
CA ILE A 175 4.54 29.01 12.80
C ILE A 175 3.71 30.26 13.12
N ALA A 176 2.41 30.22 12.80
CA ALA A 176 1.50 31.32 13.10
C ALA A 176 1.38 31.58 14.61
N PHE A 177 1.30 30.55 15.45
CA PHE A 177 1.32 30.68 16.92
C PHE A 177 2.60 31.36 17.41
N LYS A 178 3.77 30.93 16.92
CA LYS A 178 5.05 31.55 17.26
C LYS A 178 5.08 33.03 16.85
N PHE A 179 4.55 33.34 15.67
CA PHE A 179 4.47 34.71 15.17
C PHE A 179 3.57 35.60 16.04
N ILE A 180 2.35 35.16 16.37
CA ILE A 180 1.44 35.97 17.20
C ILE A 180 1.95 36.13 18.63
N GLY A 181 2.64 35.13 19.20
CA GLY A 181 3.23 35.25 20.54
C GLY A 181 4.23 36.41 20.63
N VAL A 182 4.97 36.68 19.55
CA VAL A 182 5.95 37.78 19.51
C VAL A 182 5.30 39.09 19.08
N TYR A 183 4.52 39.08 18.00
CA TYR A 183 4.14 40.29 17.28
C TYR A 183 2.71 40.76 17.49
N ALA A 184 1.80 39.90 17.96
CA ALA A 184 0.38 40.30 18.08
C ALA A 184 0.23 41.52 18.98
N PHE A 185 0.96 41.58 20.09
CA PHE A 185 0.96 42.66 21.08
C PHE A 185 1.50 44.02 20.58
N VAL A 186 2.08 44.06 19.37
CA VAL A 186 2.61 45.28 18.74
C VAL A 186 1.86 45.60 17.45
N ASN A 187 1.35 44.58 16.75
CA ASN A 187 0.64 44.71 15.49
C ASN A 187 -0.55 43.75 15.43
N VAL A 188 -1.76 44.30 15.57
CA VAL A 188 -3.01 43.52 15.61
C VAL A 188 -3.27 42.73 14.31
N ASN A 189 -2.71 43.16 13.18
CA ASN A 189 -2.85 42.46 11.90
C ASN A 189 -2.22 41.06 11.91
N ALA A 190 -1.34 40.76 12.88
CA ALA A 190 -0.81 39.42 13.08
C ALA A 190 -1.92 38.38 13.40
N LEU A 191 -3.04 38.81 13.99
CA LEU A 191 -4.18 37.93 14.29
C LEU A 191 -4.95 37.51 13.04
N THR A 192 -4.94 38.33 11.98
CA THR A 192 -5.61 38.02 10.71
C THR A 192 -4.93 36.85 9.99
N GLN A 193 -3.60 36.84 9.94
CA GLN A 193 -2.82 35.74 9.34
C GLN A 193 -3.00 34.44 10.13
N TYR A 194 -3.08 34.53 11.46
CA TYR A 194 -3.40 33.38 12.30
C TYR A 194 -4.79 32.80 11.99
N ALA A 195 -5.82 33.63 11.82
CA ALA A 195 -7.17 33.12 11.51
C ALA A 195 -7.22 32.34 10.19
N GLN A 196 -6.46 32.77 9.16
CA GLN A 196 -6.37 32.07 7.89
C GLN A 196 -5.70 30.69 8.02
N THR A 197 -4.57 30.63 8.73
CA THR A 197 -3.86 29.36 8.97
C THR A 197 -4.66 28.39 9.85
N GLN A 198 -5.39 28.90 10.84
CA GLN A 198 -6.30 28.12 11.66
C GLN A 198 -7.42 27.48 10.82
N ASN A 199 -8.02 28.23 9.89
CA ASN A 199 -9.04 27.70 8.99
C ASN A 199 -8.48 26.61 8.07
N GLY A 200 -7.27 26.81 7.53
CA GLY A 200 -6.57 25.81 6.72
C GLY A 200 -6.33 24.50 7.49
N PHE A 201 -5.87 24.61 8.74
CA PHE A 201 -5.73 23.45 9.63
C PHE A 201 -7.05 22.75 9.90
N ASN A 202 -8.11 23.49 10.26
CA ASN A 202 -9.43 22.90 10.54
C ASN A 202 -9.98 22.12 9.33
N GLN A 203 -9.82 22.66 8.12
CA GLN A 203 -10.22 21.96 6.89
C GLN A 203 -9.42 20.67 6.66
N ALA A 204 -8.09 20.72 6.87
CA ALA A 204 -7.23 19.55 6.72
C ALA A 204 -7.52 18.48 7.79
N PHE A 205 -7.78 18.92 9.02
CA PHE A 205 -8.20 18.06 10.13
C PHE A 205 -9.50 17.35 9.81
N GLU A 206 -10.54 18.10 9.41
CA GLU A 206 -11.85 17.53 9.11
C GLU A 206 -11.78 16.57 7.93
N LYS A 207 -11.02 16.92 6.88
CA LYS A 207 -10.82 16.04 5.73
C LYS A 207 -10.21 14.70 6.15
N LEU A 208 -9.17 14.70 6.98
CA LEU A 208 -8.56 13.46 7.47
C LEU A 208 -9.54 12.70 8.38
N TYR A 209 -10.21 13.39 9.31
CA TYR A 209 -11.13 12.80 10.27
C TYR A 209 -12.31 12.08 9.61
N VAL A 210 -12.97 12.73 8.65
CA VAL A 210 -14.14 12.20 7.95
C VAL A 210 -13.77 11.03 7.03
N ASN A 211 -12.64 11.14 6.32
CA ASN A 211 -12.27 10.15 5.30
C ASN A 211 -11.42 9.00 5.85
N TYR A 212 -10.91 9.08 7.07
CA TYR A 212 -10.09 8.04 7.69
C TYR A 212 -10.71 6.62 7.58
N PRO A 213 -12.00 6.39 7.92
CA PRO A 213 -12.56 5.05 7.87
C PRO A 213 -12.64 4.52 6.44
N THR A 214 -12.97 5.40 5.48
CA THR A 214 -13.00 5.08 4.06
C THR A 214 -11.61 4.70 3.55
N TYR A 215 -10.58 5.48 3.88
CA TYR A 215 -9.21 5.19 3.47
C TYR A 215 -8.70 3.86 4.04
N SER A 216 -8.94 3.56 5.33
CA SER A 216 -8.57 2.27 5.94
C SER A 216 -9.25 1.10 5.22
N LYS A 217 -10.56 1.23 4.93
CA LYS A 217 -11.29 0.22 4.15
C LYS A 217 -10.71 0.04 2.74
N LYS A 218 -10.44 1.14 2.02
CA LYS A 218 -9.89 1.07 0.65
C LYS A 218 -8.49 0.47 0.59
N MET A 219 -7.67 0.69 1.63
CA MET A 219 -6.41 -0.03 1.77
C MET A 219 -6.63 -1.54 1.86
N THR A 220 -7.60 -1.97 2.67
CA THR A 220 -7.96 -3.40 2.79
C THR A 220 -8.50 -3.97 1.48
N ASP A 221 -9.30 -3.20 0.74
CA ASP A 221 -9.94 -3.65 -0.50
C ASP A 221 -8.93 -3.79 -1.66
N TYR A 222 -7.94 -2.89 -1.76
CA TYR A 222 -7.11 -2.76 -2.96
C TYR A 222 -5.63 -3.10 -2.77
N TRP A 223 -5.10 -3.05 -1.55
CA TRP A 223 -3.71 -3.44 -1.27
C TRP A 223 -3.65 -4.85 -0.68
N ASP A 224 -2.75 -5.67 -1.21
CA ASP A 224 -2.49 -7.04 -0.69
C ASP A 224 -1.56 -7.04 0.54
N ASP A 225 -1.63 -6.00 1.38
CA ASP A 225 -0.84 -5.89 2.62
C ASP A 225 -1.77 -5.60 3.81
N PRO A 226 -2.09 -6.62 4.64
CA PRO A 226 -3.05 -6.49 5.74
C PRO A 226 -2.55 -5.60 6.89
N SER A 227 -1.29 -5.16 6.85
CA SER A 227 -0.74 -4.27 7.87
C SER A 227 -0.79 -2.79 7.49
N LEU A 228 -1.08 -2.46 6.22
CA LEU A 228 -1.26 -1.07 5.79
C LEU A 228 -2.44 -0.36 6.48
N PRO A 229 -3.64 -0.97 6.61
CA PRO A 229 -4.76 -0.33 7.31
C PRO A 229 -4.42 0.02 8.76
N LYS A 230 -3.80 -0.92 9.49
CA LYS A 230 -3.35 -0.70 10.88
C LYS A 230 -2.27 0.37 11.00
N ALA A 231 -1.33 0.41 10.06
CA ALA A 231 -0.28 1.42 10.04
C ALA A 231 -0.88 2.82 9.78
N PHE A 232 -1.86 2.90 8.87
CA PHE A 232 -2.60 4.13 8.58
C PHE A 232 -3.44 4.59 9.78
N GLU A 233 -4.17 3.68 10.43
CA GLU A 233 -4.93 3.95 11.65
C GLU A 233 -4.04 4.55 12.74
N GLY A 234 -2.88 3.95 13.02
CA GLY A 234 -1.95 4.50 14.00
C GLY A 234 -1.41 5.89 13.65
N ILE A 235 -1.26 6.21 12.36
CA ILE A 235 -0.91 7.57 11.90
C ILE A 235 -2.08 8.51 12.12
N ALA A 236 -3.27 8.15 11.64
CA ALA A 236 -4.48 8.96 11.74
C ALA A 236 -4.83 9.26 13.21
N ASP A 237 -4.76 8.27 14.10
CA ASP A 237 -5.03 8.45 15.52
C ASP A 237 -4.05 9.41 16.18
N THR A 238 -2.76 9.26 15.86
CA THR A 238 -1.72 10.16 16.39
C THR A 238 -1.96 11.60 15.90
N LEU A 239 -2.29 11.78 14.62
CA LEU A 239 -2.55 13.11 14.05
C LEU A 239 -3.82 13.72 14.64
N ILE A 240 -4.95 13.02 14.58
CA ILE A 240 -6.28 13.51 14.96
C ILE A 240 -6.36 13.68 16.48
N TYR A 241 -6.16 12.60 17.23
CA TYR A 241 -6.40 12.59 18.67
C TYR A 241 -5.16 13.03 19.43
N GLY A 242 -3.99 12.52 19.05
CA GLY A 242 -2.73 12.83 19.72
C GLY A 242 -2.33 14.30 19.59
N ILE A 243 -2.32 14.84 18.38
CA ILE A 243 -1.84 16.20 18.08
C ILE A 243 -3.01 17.18 17.93
N GLY A 244 -3.95 16.92 17.03
CA GLY A 244 -5.03 17.85 16.70
C GLY A 244 -5.89 18.18 17.91
N LYS A 245 -6.58 17.18 18.47
CA LYS A 245 -7.49 17.38 19.62
C LYS A 245 -6.78 17.65 20.93
N ASN A 246 -5.70 16.92 21.23
CA ASN A 246 -5.09 16.99 22.57
C ASN A 246 -3.97 18.03 22.70
N LYS A 247 -3.45 18.59 21.60
CA LYS A 247 -2.36 19.57 21.65
C LYS A 247 -2.70 20.87 20.95
N ILE A 248 -3.25 20.83 19.73
CA ILE A 248 -3.56 22.05 18.96
C ILE A 248 -4.83 22.73 19.45
N VAL A 249 -5.93 21.99 19.67
CA VAL A 249 -7.20 22.58 20.13
C VAL A 249 -7.06 23.38 21.43
N PRO A 250 -6.33 22.92 22.47
CA PRO A 250 -6.09 23.71 23.68
C PRO A 250 -5.42 25.07 23.43
N LEU A 251 -4.64 25.22 22.37
CA LEU A 251 -4.01 26.51 22.03
C LEU A 251 -5.03 27.58 21.59
N ASN A 252 -6.27 27.20 21.28
CA ASN A 252 -7.34 28.15 21.01
C ASN A 252 -7.63 29.05 22.21
N ASP A 253 -7.37 28.58 23.43
CA ASP A 253 -7.52 29.40 24.64
C ASP A 253 -6.51 30.55 24.65
N LEU A 254 -5.29 30.33 24.15
CA LEU A 254 -4.26 31.37 24.01
C LEU A 254 -4.71 32.47 23.03
N LYS A 255 -5.31 32.08 21.91
CA LYS A 255 -5.91 33.02 20.95
C LYS A 255 -7.00 33.86 21.62
N ASN A 256 -7.88 33.23 22.40
CA ASN A 256 -8.95 33.92 23.12
C ASN A 256 -8.38 34.91 24.15
N GLN A 257 -7.33 34.54 24.87
CA GLN A 257 -6.64 35.44 25.80
C GLN A 257 -5.98 36.63 25.09
N ILE A 258 -5.38 36.43 23.91
CA ILE A 258 -4.84 37.53 23.09
C ILE A 258 -5.97 38.49 22.67
N ASN A 259 -7.13 37.96 22.27
CA ASN A 259 -8.28 38.81 21.95
C ASN A 259 -8.77 39.60 23.17
N GLN A 260 -8.82 38.99 24.36
CA GLN A 260 -9.19 39.66 25.62
C GLN A 260 -8.23 40.80 25.97
N TYR A 261 -6.92 40.61 25.73
CA TYR A 261 -5.90 41.64 25.90
C TYR A 261 -6.21 42.89 25.06
N PHE A 262 -6.62 42.72 23.80
CA PHE A 262 -6.94 43.83 22.89
C PHE A 262 -8.32 44.45 23.10
N GLN A 263 -9.29 43.69 23.57
CA GLN A 263 -10.65 44.17 23.82
C GLN A 263 -10.80 44.93 25.15
N ASN A 264 -9.70 45.16 25.88
CA ASN A 264 -9.69 45.78 27.21
C ASN A 264 -10.60 45.05 28.22
N LEU A 265 -10.81 43.74 28.03
CA LEU A 265 -11.55 42.88 28.96
C LEU A 265 -10.72 42.52 30.20
N VAL A 266 -9.46 42.97 30.24
CA VAL A 266 -8.48 42.74 31.30
C VAL A 266 -8.04 44.11 31.83
N PRO A 267 -7.98 44.31 33.17
CA PRO A 267 -7.51 45.56 33.75
C PRO A 267 -6.10 45.91 33.27
N GLU A 268 -5.82 47.21 33.07
CA GLU A 268 -4.53 47.68 32.52
C GLU A 268 -3.33 47.18 33.33
N LYS A 269 -3.46 47.14 34.66
CA LYS A 269 -2.44 46.63 35.59
C LYS A 269 -2.09 45.15 35.40
N ASP A 270 -3.00 44.36 34.82
CA ASP A 270 -2.86 42.91 34.66
C ASP A 270 -2.46 42.51 33.23
N LYS A 271 -2.49 43.45 32.27
CA LYS A 271 -2.16 43.21 30.86
C LYS A 271 -0.75 42.69 30.65
N ASP A 272 0.24 43.31 31.28
CA ASP A 272 1.65 42.87 31.14
C ASP A 272 1.86 41.45 31.67
N THR A 273 1.19 41.10 32.77
CA THR A 273 1.20 39.74 33.32
C THR A 273 0.58 38.75 32.34
N LEU A 274 -0.60 39.05 31.80
CA LEU A 274 -1.27 38.20 30.82
C LEU A 274 -0.44 38.03 29.55
N LYS A 275 0.16 39.11 29.03
CA LYS A 275 1.07 39.06 27.87
C LYS A 275 2.24 38.10 28.12
N ARG A 276 2.92 38.22 29.26
CA ARG A 276 4.04 37.32 29.61
C ARG A 276 3.59 35.87 29.75
N GLN A 277 2.40 35.63 30.33
CA GLN A 277 1.82 34.28 30.44
C GLN A 277 1.56 33.66 29.08
N ILE A 278 0.89 34.39 28.18
CA ILE A 278 0.62 33.93 26.81
C ILE A 278 1.95 33.62 26.08
N GLN A 279 2.92 34.53 26.16
CA GLN A 279 4.22 34.37 25.53
C GLN A 279 4.97 33.13 26.05
N SER A 280 4.94 32.92 27.37
CA SER A 280 5.54 31.75 28.01
C SER A 280 4.86 30.45 27.57
N GLN A 281 3.52 30.41 27.55
CA GLN A 281 2.76 29.22 27.15
C GLN A 281 2.99 28.86 25.68
N ILE A 282 3.05 29.84 24.79
CA ILE A 282 3.42 29.63 23.38
C ILE A 282 4.85 29.09 23.27
N ALA A 283 5.80 29.70 23.97
CA ALA A 283 7.21 29.28 23.94
C ALA A 283 7.43 27.87 24.51
N GLU A 284 6.62 27.44 25.47
CA GLU A 284 6.68 26.11 26.06
C GLU A 284 6.01 25.03 25.18
N GLN A 285 4.80 25.30 24.67
CA GLN A 285 3.99 24.27 24.02
C GLN A 285 4.30 24.09 22.53
N VAL A 286 4.54 25.19 21.79
CA VAL A 286 4.68 25.14 20.32
C VAL A 286 5.89 24.32 19.85
N PRO A 287 7.09 24.41 20.47
CA PRO A 287 8.24 23.61 20.06
C PRO A 287 7.95 22.09 20.15
N GLY A 288 7.37 21.63 21.26
CA GLY A 288 7.06 20.21 21.44
C GLY A 288 6.05 19.68 20.41
N ILE A 289 5.06 20.49 20.02
CA ILE A 289 4.11 20.13 18.95
C ILE A 289 4.81 20.11 17.59
N THR A 290 5.71 21.07 17.34
CA THR A 290 6.49 21.15 16.11
C THR A 290 7.37 19.91 15.93
N ASP A 291 8.06 19.48 16.98
CA ASP A 291 8.89 18.28 16.95
C ASP A 291 8.08 17.01 16.68
N GLN A 292 6.91 16.89 17.31
CA GLN A 292 5.98 15.78 17.04
C GLN A 292 5.48 15.78 15.58
N LEU A 293 5.16 16.95 15.03
CA LEU A 293 4.76 17.08 13.63
C LEU A 293 5.90 16.70 12.67
N ASN A 294 7.14 17.08 12.96
CA ASN A 294 8.30 16.70 12.16
C ASN A 294 8.55 15.19 12.20
N ALA A 295 8.43 14.55 13.38
CA ALA A 295 8.51 13.10 13.49
C ALA A 295 7.39 12.40 12.70
N MET A 296 6.17 12.95 12.77
CA MET A 296 5.02 12.43 12.01
C MET A 296 5.17 12.62 10.51
N GLU A 297 5.78 13.70 10.05
CA GLU A 297 6.08 13.91 8.63
C GLU A 297 6.97 12.78 8.10
N GLN A 298 8.02 12.40 8.84
CA GLN A 298 8.89 11.29 8.45
C GLN A 298 8.14 9.95 8.44
N ARG A 299 7.31 9.70 9.45
CA ARG A 299 6.47 8.49 9.53
C ARG A 299 5.48 8.42 8.37
N VAL A 300 4.85 9.54 8.01
CA VAL A 300 3.97 9.65 6.83
C VAL A 300 4.75 9.38 5.55
N LYS A 301 5.95 9.95 5.37
CA LYS A 301 6.79 9.69 4.18
C LYS A 301 7.15 8.20 4.05
N GLN A 302 7.55 7.55 5.14
CA GLN A 302 7.84 6.11 5.15
C GLN A 302 6.61 5.28 4.80
N PHE A 303 5.46 5.62 5.40
CA PHE A 303 4.20 4.97 5.10
C PHE A 303 3.79 5.13 3.63
N LEU A 304 3.87 6.35 3.07
CA LEU A 304 3.51 6.61 1.68
C LEU A 304 4.44 5.91 0.68
N ASN A 305 5.75 5.81 0.99
CA ASN A 305 6.68 5.03 0.19
C ASN A 305 6.31 3.55 0.16
N ARG A 306 5.82 3.01 1.29
CA ARG A 306 5.32 1.64 1.35
C ARG A 306 4.00 1.49 0.61
N LEU A 307 3.06 2.41 0.80
CA LEU A 307 1.74 2.41 0.17
C LEU A 307 1.82 2.53 -1.36
N LYS A 308 2.88 3.14 -1.90
CA LYS A 308 3.10 3.24 -3.34
C LYS A 308 3.46 1.91 -4.00
N ASN A 309 4.01 0.97 -3.23
CA ASN A 309 4.56 -0.31 -3.72
C ASN A 309 3.62 -1.48 -3.42
#